data_AF-A0A6N1AIJ5-F1
#
_entry.id   AF-A0A6N1AIJ5-F1
#
_cell.length_a   1.000
_cell.length_b   1.000
_cell.length_c   1.000
_cell.angle_alpha   90.00
_cell.angle_beta   90.00
_cell.angle_gamma   90.00
#
_symmetry.space_group_name_H-M   'P 1'
#
loop_
_entity.id
_entity.type
_entity.pdbx_description
1 polymer ?
#
loop_
_entity_poly.entity_id
_entity_poly.type
_entity_poly.pdbx_seq_one_letter_code
_entity_poly.pdbx_strand_id
1 'polypeptide(L)'
;MLHGDGWTEKVEIRIDGSPTAARSPTAFSEEALRQSIEHFRGMGLPFARALAFGHAMAMADPSAGQMVQVARPDNRDDARGEVTAEEIAAVVAPYFDPTYYRATYPDLAAIGTGTSDSALLHHFCQIGWREGRNPSPAFDTLYYAAANPDVTGAGINPFWHYVVAGMAEGRRARPHDGRRRAILRSLPLVPTRREAAVPNAVTRLHRERLAEALAARSCIRPGAQRHGRRGVVLSVSHDCYIRSFGGTQIVISDEQERFNAQDYIYIHISPSLPVLSIDPEGPGADLLEVVVDGVHVGTSNHDDLAWALAKCFDGRALDRLFTVHCALGHRVDGLVALQRAVKSSRNWFWVHDFSSLCANHTLLRNDVSFCGAPPPDSTACAICIHGGERSRHLRSMERLFTEIRFHVLAPSTSALGLWRHGSWLPALSTDVLEHCRFVESGLRLSAGDGSGLGTPGKPVRIAFVGSPTFHKGWGLFEDLVDALRGSFSYRFHHFAAPGLHRGLPGVAEVAVTVTATDRHGMAESLAAHAIDLVLVPSVWPETFSFVTHEALAAGADVVALEASGNVAATVSRLGRGHVFRSESDLLEFFTSFAAVEHVRDRLRKGIPAGTLDHCGTTAALVERTEART
;
A
#
# COMPACT_ATOMS: atom_id res chain seq x y z
N MET A 1 52.38 25.76 -10.41
CA MET A 1 53.13 27.03 -10.23
C MET A 1 52.12 28.16 -10.36
N LEU A 2 51.99 29.15 -9.47
CA LEU A 2 52.51 29.41 -8.11
C LEU A 2 51.45 30.32 -7.40
N HIS A 3 51.37 30.26 -6.06
CA HIS A 3 50.86 31.22 -5.03
C HIS A 3 50.20 32.54 -5.51
N GLY A 4 49.10 33.03 -4.93
CA GLY A 4 48.89 33.43 -3.52
C GLY A 4 48.15 34.80 -3.52
N ASP A 5 47.64 35.43 -2.46
CA ASP A 5 47.44 35.15 -1.02
C ASP A 5 46.27 36.10 -0.56
N GLY A 6 45.63 36.10 0.62
CA GLY A 6 45.89 35.49 1.92
C GLY A 6 45.73 36.55 3.04
N TRP A 7 44.49 36.86 3.48
CA TRP A 7 44.21 37.67 4.69
C TRP A 7 42.94 37.19 5.41
N THR A 8 43.01 37.07 6.72
CA THR A 8 41.91 36.71 7.63
C THR A 8 41.79 37.77 8.73
N GLU A 9 40.59 38.31 8.96
CA GLU A 9 40.31 39.14 10.14
C GLU A 9 39.69 38.29 11.26
N LYS A 10 40.26 38.40 12.46
CA LYS A 10 39.71 37.85 13.69
C LYS A 10 38.74 38.85 14.30
N VAL A 11 37.55 38.39 14.68
CA VAL A 11 36.69 39.09 15.65
C VAL A 11 36.67 38.28 16.94
N GLU A 12 37.29 38.81 17.99
CA GLU A 12 37.14 38.27 19.35
C GLU A 12 35.79 38.69 19.93
N ILE A 13 35.03 37.74 20.48
CA ILE A 13 33.85 38.03 21.29
C ILE A 13 34.09 37.46 22.69
N ARG A 14 34.25 38.37 23.67
CA ARG A 14 34.24 38.04 25.10
C ARG A 14 32.85 37.57 25.51
N ILE A 15 32.78 36.56 26.36
CA ILE A 15 31.56 36.16 27.07
C ILE A 15 31.79 36.42 28.56
N ASP A 16 31.10 37.41 29.11
CA ASP A 16 31.01 37.70 30.55
C ASP A 16 29.55 37.99 30.90
N GLY A 17 29.08 37.44 32.03
CA GLY A 17 27.84 37.88 32.72
C GLY A 17 26.55 37.19 32.30
N SER A 18 25.99 36.37 33.21
CA SER A 18 24.61 35.87 33.13
C SER A 18 23.60 36.89 33.68
N PRO A 19 22.31 36.71 33.37
CA PRO A 19 21.35 36.70 34.48
C PRO A 19 20.32 35.56 34.41
N THR A 20 20.32 34.75 35.48
CA THR A 20 19.15 34.08 36.09
C THR A 20 18.05 33.52 35.17
N ALA A 21 18.13 32.20 34.91
CA ALA A 21 16.99 31.43 34.41
C ALA A 21 15.90 31.30 35.50
N ALA A 22 14.66 31.68 35.17
CA ALA A 22 13.49 31.31 35.96
C ALA A 22 13.23 29.80 35.81
N ARG A 23 13.38 29.05 36.90
CA ARG A 23 13.21 27.58 36.90
C ARG A 23 11.74 27.19 36.82
N SER A 24 11.38 26.39 35.82
CA SER A 24 10.10 25.68 35.77
C SER A 24 10.10 24.52 36.80
N PRO A 25 9.07 24.34 37.65
CA PRO A 25 9.15 23.38 38.77
C PRO A 25 8.96 21.89 38.43
N THR A 26 8.83 21.51 37.15
CA THR A 26 8.55 20.12 36.73
C THR A 26 9.61 19.50 35.83
N ALA A 27 10.76 20.16 35.66
CA ALA A 27 11.94 19.55 35.05
C ALA A 27 12.87 19.02 36.14
N PHE A 28 13.07 17.70 36.21
CA PHE A 28 14.23 17.13 36.90
C PHE A 28 15.49 17.76 36.31
N SER A 29 16.42 18.21 37.16
CA SER A 29 17.61 18.93 36.69
C SER A 29 18.46 18.03 35.79
N GLU A 30 19.02 18.64 34.74
CA GLU A 30 19.93 18.00 33.78
C GLU A 30 21.08 17.26 34.48
N GLU A 31 21.56 17.83 35.59
CA GLU A 31 22.54 17.26 36.52
C GLU A 31 22.10 15.91 37.11
N ALA A 32 20.83 15.74 37.48
CA ALA A 32 20.31 14.50 38.06
C ALA A 32 20.16 13.39 37.01
N LEU A 33 19.64 13.73 35.83
CA LEU A 33 19.57 12.80 34.69
C LEU A 33 20.98 12.32 34.29
N ARG A 34 21.94 13.25 34.25
CA ARG A 34 23.35 12.96 33.99
C ARG A 34 23.94 12.03 35.05
N GLN A 35 23.74 12.30 36.34
CA GLN A 35 24.22 11.44 37.43
C GLN A 35 23.60 10.04 37.39
N SER A 36 22.32 9.90 37.04
CA SER A 36 21.70 8.57 36.83
C SER A 36 22.31 7.83 35.63
N ILE A 37 22.54 8.52 34.50
CA ILE A 37 23.20 7.91 33.33
C ILE A 37 24.63 7.47 33.67
N GLU A 38 25.39 8.31 34.39
CA GLU A 38 26.76 7.98 34.83
C GLU A 38 26.77 6.81 35.83
N HIS A 39 25.80 6.74 36.76
CA HIS A 39 25.61 5.62 37.68
C HIS A 39 25.35 4.29 36.96
N PHE A 40 24.39 4.24 36.02
CA PHE A 40 24.09 3.03 35.27
C PHE A 40 25.22 2.60 34.33
N ARG A 41 25.97 3.56 33.76
CA ARG A 41 27.21 3.25 33.03
C ARG A 41 28.30 2.68 33.93
N GLY A 42 28.39 3.14 35.18
CA GLY A 42 29.27 2.55 36.21
C GLY A 42 28.89 1.11 36.58
N MET A 43 27.64 0.71 36.35
CA MET A 43 27.16 -0.68 36.47
C MET A 43 27.31 -1.49 35.16
N GLY A 44 27.95 -0.95 34.13
CA GLY A 44 28.19 -1.64 32.85
C GLY A 44 27.09 -1.52 31.80
N LEU A 45 26.06 -0.68 32.01
CA LEU A 45 24.97 -0.51 31.04
C LEU A 45 25.38 0.37 29.83
N PRO A 46 25.06 -0.01 28.58
CA PRO A 46 25.29 0.82 27.40
C PRO A 46 24.55 2.15 27.45
N PHE A 47 25.11 3.21 26.84
CA PHE A 47 24.60 4.59 26.94
C PHE A 47 23.12 4.72 26.57
N ALA A 48 22.64 4.07 25.51
CA ALA A 48 21.22 4.12 25.11
C ALA A 48 20.28 3.49 26.17
N ARG A 49 20.71 2.41 26.84
CA ARG A 49 19.95 1.80 27.96
C ARG A 49 20.07 2.64 29.23
N ALA A 50 21.24 3.21 29.54
CA ALA A 50 21.41 4.14 30.66
C ALA A 50 20.56 5.41 30.48
N LEU A 51 20.41 5.92 29.26
CA LEU A 51 19.53 7.03 28.90
C LEU A 51 18.05 6.65 29.06
N ALA A 52 17.63 5.48 28.56
CA ALA A 52 16.27 4.97 28.71
C ALA A 52 15.90 4.70 30.19
N PHE A 53 16.80 4.12 30.98
CA PHE A 53 16.62 3.93 32.42
C PHE A 53 16.66 5.26 33.20
N GLY A 54 17.52 6.20 32.83
CA GLY A 54 17.51 7.55 33.40
C GLY A 54 16.18 8.27 33.16
N HIS A 55 15.63 8.17 31.95
CA HIS A 55 14.29 8.66 31.62
C HIS A 55 13.17 7.92 32.37
N ALA A 56 13.27 6.60 32.56
CA ALA A 56 12.26 5.81 33.27
C ALA A 56 12.30 6.06 34.80
N MET A 57 13.48 6.21 35.39
CA MET A 57 13.66 6.49 36.83
C MET A 57 13.23 7.91 37.19
N ALA A 58 13.43 8.90 36.30
CA ALA A 58 12.88 10.24 36.45
C ALA A 58 11.33 10.30 36.38
N MET A 59 10.66 9.17 36.14
CA MET A 59 9.20 9.03 36.04
C MET A 59 8.60 8.12 37.14
N ALA A 60 9.42 7.62 38.07
CA ALA A 60 8.95 6.80 39.19
C ALA A 60 8.66 7.67 40.43
N ASP A 61 7.46 7.54 40.99
CA ASP A 61 7.08 8.12 42.28
C ASP A 61 8.03 7.60 43.40
N PRO A 62 8.68 8.46 44.21
CA PRO A 62 9.64 8.04 45.22
C PRO A 62 9.10 7.11 46.33
N SER A 63 7.78 6.93 46.43
CA SER A 63 7.14 6.26 47.57
C SER A 63 6.98 4.73 47.45
N ALA A 64 7.36 4.10 46.33
CA ALA A 64 7.17 2.66 46.10
C ALA A 64 8.48 1.90 45.78
N GLY A 65 9.22 1.47 46.82
CA GLY A 65 10.41 0.63 46.63
C GLY A 65 11.13 0.20 47.90
N GLN A 66 10.64 -0.84 48.59
CA GLN A 66 11.48 -1.56 49.57
C GLN A 66 12.64 -2.26 48.84
N MET A 67 13.87 -1.99 49.28
CA MET A 67 15.07 -2.65 48.75
C MET A 67 15.06 -4.15 49.05
N VAL A 68 14.90 -4.99 48.02
CA VAL A 68 15.26 -6.41 48.10
C VAL A 68 16.78 -6.51 47.93
N GLN A 69 17.50 -6.83 48.99
CA GLN A 69 18.92 -7.14 48.90
C GLN A 69 19.12 -8.52 48.27
N VAL A 70 19.73 -8.57 47.09
CA VAL A 70 20.28 -9.80 46.50
C VAL A 70 21.72 -9.95 46.95
N ALA A 71 22.04 -11.09 47.57
CA ALA A 71 23.38 -11.39 48.06
C ALA A 71 24.39 -11.55 46.91
N ARG A 72 25.65 -11.14 47.15
CA ARG A 72 26.76 -11.35 46.20
C ARG A 72 27.14 -12.83 46.18
N PRO A 73 27.26 -13.48 45.00
CA PRO A 73 27.95 -14.75 44.88
C PRO A 73 29.45 -14.55 45.12
N ASP A 74 30.04 -15.45 45.89
CA ASP A 74 31.46 -15.38 46.25
C ASP A 74 32.37 -15.99 45.17
N ASN A 75 33.65 -15.63 45.26
CA ASN A 75 34.67 -15.80 44.22
C ASN A 75 34.93 -17.28 43.82
N ARG A 76 34.93 -17.59 42.51
CA ARG A 76 35.65 -18.75 41.92
C ARG A 76 36.18 -18.40 40.51
N ASP A 77 37.47 -18.62 40.32
CA ASP A 77 38.22 -18.30 39.10
C ASP A 77 38.06 -19.33 37.96
N ASP A 78 38.59 -18.96 36.79
CA ASP A 78 39.02 -19.79 35.65
C ASP A 78 37.99 -20.51 34.76
N ALA A 79 37.39 -19.75 33.83
CA ALA A 79 37.41 -20.05 32.39
C ALA A 79 36.96 -18.83 31.57
N ARG A 80 37.32 -18.75 30.28
CA ARG A 80 36.75 -17.74 29.37
C ARG A 80 35.27 -18.10 29.15
N GLY A 81 34.36 -17.27 29.66
CA GLY A 81 32.93 -17.58 29.68
C GLY A 81 32.28 -17.57 28.30
N GLU A 82 32.26 -18.72 27.63
CA GLU A 82 31.36 -18.98 26.51
C GLU A 82 29.95 -19.30 27.06
N VAL A 83 28.93 -18.59 26.57
CA VAL A 83 27.53 -18.81 26.95
C VAL A 83 27.08 -20.18 26.44
N THR A 84 26.54 -21.02 27.32
CA THR A 84 26.12 -22.39 26.98
C THR A 84 24.90 -22.42 26.06
N ALA A 85 24.69 -23.54 25.37
CA ALA A 85 23.53 -23.71 24.48
C ALA A 85 22.19 -23.64 25.24
N GLU A 86 22.18 -24.11 26.49
CA GLU A 86 21.05 -24.07 27.41
C GLU A 86 20.73 -22.64 27.86
N GLU A 87 21.73 -21.82 28.19
CA GLU A 87 21.56 -20.39 28.49
C GLU A 87 21.09 -19.60 27.26
N ILE A 88 21.63 -19.92 26.08
CA ILE A 88 21.15 -19.36 24.81
C ILE A 88 19.67 -19.73 24.60
N ALA A 89 19.31 -21.00 24.76
CA ALA A 89 17.95 -21.49 24.56
C ALA A 89 16.95 -20.79 25.50
N ALA A 90 17.28 -20.63 26.78
CA ALA A 90 16.43 -19.93 27.76
C ALA A 90 16.12 -18.48 27.35
N VAL A 91 17.09 -17.78 26.75
CA VAL A 91 16.95 -16.39 26.29
C VAL A 91 16.16 -16.30 24.97
N VAL A 92 16.42 -17.19 24.01
CA VAL A 92 15.84 -17.08 22.66
C VAL A 92 14.52 -17.84 22.49
N ALA A 93 14.12 -18.70 23.44
CA ALA A 93 12.87 -19.45 23.40
C ALA A 93 11.61 -18.60 23.07
N PRO A 94 11.41 -17.38 23.61
CA PRO A 94 10.23 -16.57 23.30
C PRO A 94 10.19 -16.01 21.87
N TYR A 95 11.32 -16.07 21.15
CA TYR A 95 11.49 -15.50 19.81
C TYR A 95 11.68 -16.57 18.71
N PHE A 96 11.91 -17.83 19.12
CA PHE A 96 12.03 -18.99 18.26
C PHE A 96 10.64 -19.46 17.80
N ASP A 97 10.47 -19.74 16.51
CA ASP A 97 9.21 -20.24 15.95
C ASP A 97 9.38 -21.73 15.57
N PRO A 98 8.96 -22.67 16.44
CA PRO A 98 9.11 -24.10 16.17
C PRO A 98 8.23 -24.60 15.02
N THR A 99 7.13 -23.90 14.71
CA THR A 99 6.24 -24.25 13.58
C THR A 99 6.92 -23.90 12.27
N TYR A 100 7.44 -22.68 12.15
CA TYR A 100 8.26 -22.26 11.02
C TYR A 100 9.50 -23.12 10.86
N TYR A 101 10.24 -23.38 11.94
CA TYR A 101 11.50 -24.13 11.89
C TYR A 101 11.28 -25.55 11.36
N ARG A 102 10.25 -26.24 11.87
CA ARG A 102 9.84 -27.59 11.43
C ARG A 102 9.40 -27.62 9.97
N ALA A 103 8.64 -26.63 9.52
CA ALA A 103 8.16 -26.54 8.13
C ALA A 103 9.28 -26.17 7.13
N THR A 104 10.25 -25.37 7.57
CA THR A 104 11.38 -24.90 6.73
C THR A 104 12.49 -25.94 6.63
N TYR A 105 12.63 -26.81 7.63
CA TYR A 105 13.70 -27.80 7.72
C TYR A 105 13.17 -29.25 7.89
N PRO A 106 12.57 -29.85 6.83
CA PRO A 106 12.03 -31.20 6.90
C PRO A 106 13.08 -32.30 7.15
N ASP A 107 14.35 -32.02 6.87
CA ASP A 107 15.48 -32.93 7.10
C ASP A 107 15.63 -33.32 8.57
N LEU A 108 15.25 -32.44 9.50
CA LEU A 108 15.29 -32.71 10.94
C LEU A 108 14.36 -33.86 11.37
N ALA A 109 13.30 -34.15 10.60
CA ALA A 109 12.44 -35.31 10.85
C ALA A 109 13.15 -36.65 10.60
N ALA A 110 14.21 -36.68 9.79
CA ALA A 110 14.97 -37.89 9.47
C ALA A 110 16.09 -38.21 10.47
N ILE A 111 16.53 -37.23 11.26
CA ILE A 111 17.71 -37.34 12.16
C ILE A 111 17.31 -37.86 13.56
N GLY A 112 16.03 -38.14 13.80
CA GLY A 112 15.55 -38.72 15.06
C GLY A 112 15.52 -37.72 16.22
N THR A 113 15.65 -36.42 15.98
CA THR A 113 15.32 -35.39 16.98
C THR A 113 13.83 -35.50 17.30
N GLY A 114 13.50 -36.07 18.46
CA GLY A 114 12.13 -36.29 18.89
C GLY A 114 11.32 -34.99 18.77
N THR A 115 10.21 -35.04 18.03
CA THR A 115 9.55 -33.92 17.33
C THR A 115 8.79 -32.93 18.24
N SER A 116 9.37 -32.61 19.40
CA SER A 116 8.96 -31.58 20.33
C SER A 116 9.62 -30.23 19.99
N ASP A 117 8.95 -29.14 20.35
CA ASP A 117 9.43 -27.79 20.03
C ASP A 117 10.71 -27.43 20.80
N SER A 118 10.89 -28.00 22.00
CA SER A 118 12.11 -27.88 22.81
C SER A 118 13.33 -28.49 22.11
N ALA A 119 13.17 -29.66 21.47
CA ALA A 119 14.26 -30.29 20.72
C ALA A 119 14.67 -29.48 19.48
N LEU A 120 13.71 -28.83 18.80
CA LEU A 120 13.99 -27.95 17.66
C LEU A 120 14.74 -26.68 18.09
N LEU A 121 14.35 -26.09 19.21
CA LEU A 121 15.05 -24.95 19.82
C LEU A 121 16.49 -25.33 20.21
N HIS A 122 16.67 -26.46 20.89
CA HIS A 122 17.99 -26.94 21.33
C HIS A 122 18.92 -27.24 20.14
N HIS A 123 18.39 -27.93 19.11
CA HIS A 123 19.08 -28.13 17.84
C HIS A 123 19.50 -26.80 17.20
N PHE A 124 18.62 -25.79 17.15
CA PHE A 124 18.97 -24.48 16.62
C PHE A 124 20.13 -23.84 17.40
N CYS A 125 20.08 -23.87 18.74
CA CYS A 125 21.07 -23.24 19.62
C CYS A 125 22.45 -23.91 19.55
N GLN A 126 22.50 -25.24 19.38
CA GLN A 126 23.74 -26.00 19.26
C GLN A 126 24.33 -25.97 17.85
N ILE A 127 23.52 -26.27 16.83
CA ILE A 127 23.99 -26.62 15.48
C ILE A 127 23.36 -25.70 14.41
N GLY A 128 22.04 -25.52 14.45
CA GLY A 128 21.29 -24.89 13.35
C GLY A 128 21.77 -23.49 12.97
N TRP A 129 22.18 -22.66 13.94
CA TRP A 129 22.72 -21.33 13.64
C TRP A 129 24.06 -21.37 12.89
N ARG A 130 24.90 -22.39 13.13
CA ARG A 130 26.19 -22.60 12.44
C ARG A 130 26.00 -23.09 11.01
N GLU A 131 24.90 -23.83 10.77
CA GLU A 131 24.45 -24.23 9.44
C GLU A 131 23.71 -23.10 8.69
N GLY A 132 23.59 -21.90 9.30
CA GLY A 132 22.90 -20.76 8.70
C GLY A 132 21.37 -20.88 8.66
N ARG A 133 20.78 -21.79 9.44
CA ARG A 133 19.32 -21.93 9.55
C ARG A 133 18.71 -20.73 10.26
N ASN A 134 17.47 -20.39 9.90
CA ASN A 134 16.73 -19.27 10.46
C ASN A 134 15.81 -19.75 11.59
N PRO A 135 15.85 -19.15 12.79
CA PRO A 135 15.05 -19.58 13.96
C PRO A 135 13.58 -19.18 13.89
N SER A 136 13.24 -18.17 13.09
CA SER A 136 11.87 -17.68 12.88
C SER A 136 11.80 -16.86 11.59
N PRO A 137 10.59 -16.54 11.07
CA PRO A 137 10.44 -15.67 9.90
C PRO A 137 11.01 -14.25 10.11
N ALA A 138 11.20 -13.83 11.37
CA ALA A 138 11.68 -12.50 11.72
C ALA A 138 13.20 -12.34 11.61
N PHE A 139 13.98 -13.44 11.56
CA PHE A 139 15.45 -13.41 11.64
C PHE A 139 16.13 -14.20 10.51
N ASP A 140 17.13 -13.60 9.88
CA ASP A 140 17.97 -14.23 8.84
C ASP A 140 19.40 -14.37 9.40
N THR A 141 19.76 -15.59 9.79
CA THR A 141 21.01 -15.89 10.51
C THR A 141 22.24 -15.55 9.69
N LEU A 142 22.22 -15.86 8.39
CA LEU A 142 23.34 -15.58 7.49
C LEU A 142 23.48 -14.09 7.19
N TYR A 143 22.38 -13.38 7.00
CA TYR A 143 22.42 -11.92 6.88
C TYR A 143 22.95 -11.27 8.15
N TYR A 144 22.44 -11.65 9.32
CA TYR A 144 22.86 -11.04 10.57
C TYR A 144 24.34 -11.31 10.86
N ALA A 145 24.81 -12.53 10.59
CA ALA A 145 26.22 -12.89 10.67
C ALA A 145 27.10 -12.04 9.73
N ALA A 146 26.70 -11.86 8.47
CA ALA A 146 27.45 -11.09 7.48
C ALA A 146 27.41 -9.57 7.73
N ALA A 147 26.29 -9.06 8.23
CA ALA A 147 26.10 -7.64 8.56
C ALA A 147 26.81 -7.22 9.87
N ASN A 148 27.18 -8.19 10.72
CA ASN A 148 27.79 -7.96 12.02
C ASN A 148 29.08 -8.79 12.20
N PRO A 149 30.20 -8.38 11.55
CA PRO A 149 31.48 -9.08 11.63
C PRO A 149 32.09 -9.15 13.03
N ASP A 150 31.69 -8.24 13.92
CA ASP A 150 32.05 -8.22 15.34
C ASP A 150 31.43 -9.40 16.11
N VAL A 151 30.16 -9.71 15.83
CA VAL A 151 29.42 -10.82 16.46
C VAL A 151 29.99 -12.16 16.00
N THR A 152 30.26 -12.29 14.70
CA THR A 152 30.82 -13.53 14.12
C THR A 152 32.30 -13.71 14.45
N GLY A 153 33.09 -12.63 14.45
CA GLY A 153 34.49 -12.65 14.88
C GLY A 153 34.67 -13.02 16.36
N ALA A 154 33.67 -12.74 17.21
CA ALA A 154 33.60 -13.19 18.59
C ALA A 154 33.02 -14.61 18.79
N GLY A 155 32.60 -15.29 17.70
CA GLY A 155 32.00 -16.63 17.77
C GLY A 155 30.61 -16.70 18.40
N ILE A 156 29.94 -15.55 18.60
CA ILE A 156 28.66 -15.45 19.31
C ILE A 156 27.51 -15.89 18.40
N ASN A 157 26.53 -16.62 18.96
CA ASN A 157 25.30 -16.98 18.24
C ASN A 157 24.57 -15.70 17.75
N PRO A 158 24.36 -15.53 16.43
CA PRO A 158 23.74 -14.34 15.84
C PRO A 158 22.36 -13.99 16.43
N PHE A 159 21.52 -15.01 16.65
CA PHE A 159 20.15 -14.81 17.13
C PHE A 159 20.11 -14.45 18.61
N TRP A 160 20.96 -15.10 19.42
CA TRP A 160 21.13 -14.72 20.81
C TRP A 160 21.62 -13.27 20.94
N HIS A 161 22.65 -12.89 20.19
CA HIS A 161 23.16 -11.52 20.19
C HIS A 161 22.07 -10.51 19.80
N TYR A 162 21.28 -10.83 18.77
CA TYR A 162 20.15 -10.01 18.38
C TYR A 162 19.12 -9.84 19.49
N VAL A 163 18.78 -10.92 20.21
CA VAL A 163 17.81 -10.89 21.31
C VAL A 163 18.30 -10.07 22.51
N VAL A 164 19.57 -10.21 22.92
CA VAL A 164 20.08 -9.54 24.15
C VAL A 164 20.52 -8.08 23.92
N ALA A 165 21.04 -7.78 22.73
CA ALA A 165 21.70 -6.51 22.42
C ALA A 165 21.26 -5.94 21.06
N GLY A 166 21.29 -6.73 19.99
CA GLY A 166 21.10 -6.23 18.62
C GLY A 166 19.79 -5.50 18.34
N MET A 167 18.68 -5.96 18.93
CA MET A 167 17.39 -5.24 18.89
C MET A 167 17.51 -3.83 19.49
N ALA A 168 18.21 -3.68 20.62
CA ALA A 168 18.41 -2.40 21.28
C ALA A 168 19.48 -1.52 20.61
N GLU A 169 20.40 -2.14 19.86
CA GLU A 169 21.42 -1.46 19.03
C GLU A 169 20.89 -1.06 17.64
N GLY A 170 19.62 -1.37 17.31
CA GLY A 170 19.04 -1.09 16.00
C GLY A 170 19.61 -1.94 14.86
N ARG A 171 20.35 -3.02 15.17
CA ARG A 171 20.88 -3.95 14.17
C ARG A 171 19.73 -4.70 13.52
N ARG A 172 19.71 -4.75 12.19
CA ARG A 172 18.60 -5.39 11.45
C ARG A 172 18.71 -6.91 11.54
N ALA A 173 17.63 -7.57 11.98
CA ALA A 173 17.49 -9.03 12.03
C ALA A 173 17.64 -9.74 10.68
N ARG A 174 17.29 -9.05 9.60
CA ARG A 174 17.07 -9.61 8.27
C ARG A 174 17.34 -8.56 7.19
N PRO A 175 17.61 -8.98 5.93
CA PRO A 175 17.78 -8.03 4.85
C PRO A 175 16.53 -7.18 4.68
N HIS A 176 16.75 -5.90 4.38
CA HIS A 176 15.70 -4.95 4.00
C HIS A 176 14.90 -5.43 2.76
N ASP A 177 15.58 -6.07 1.82
CA ASP A 177 14.98 -6.76 0.67
C ASP A 177 14.51 -8.20 1.00
N GLY A 178 14.47 -8.62 2.26
CA GLY A 178 14.16 -10.00 2.66
C GLY A 178 12.79 -10.49 2.18
N ARG A 179 11.76 -9.62 2.15
CA ARG A 179 10.46 -9.94 1.54
C ARG A 179 10.57 -10.06 0.02
N ARG A 180 11.33 -9.18 -0.64
CA ARG A 180 11.61 -9.26 -2.09
C ARG A 180 12.34 -10.55 -2.46
N ARG A 181 13.36 -10.95 -1.69
CA ARG A 181 14.06 -12.23 -1.85
C ARG A 181 13.16 -13.43 -1.59
N ALA A 182 12.24 -13.34 -0.63
CA ALA A 182 11.25 -14.40 -0.37
C ALA A 182 10.29 -14.55 -1.58
N ILE A 183 9.75 -13.44 -2.10
CA ILE A 183 8.92 -13.44 -3.31
C ILE A 183 9.71 -14.05 -4.47
N LEU A 184 10.90 -13.54 -4.79
CA LEU A 184 11.75 -14.04 -5.88
C LEU A 184 12.06 -15.55 -5.77
N ARG A 185 12.26 -16.07 -4.56
CA ARG A 185 12.47 -17.52 -4.32
C ARG A 185 11.19 -18.36 -4.44
N SER A 186 10.01 -17.74 -4.28
CA SER A 186 8.71 -18.40 -4.43
C SER A 186 8.14 -18.36 -5.85
N LEU A 187 8.72 -17.54 -6.74
CA LEU A 187 8.30 -17.45 -8.13
C LEU A 187 8.60 -18.77 -8.87
N PRO A 188 7.69 -19.24 -9.73
CA PRO A 188 7.93 -20.45 -10.50
C PRO A 188 9.02 -20.20 -11.53
N LEU A 189 9.96 -21.14 -11.67
CA LEU A 189 11.08 -21.09 -12.63
C LEU A 189 10.61 -21.04 -14.10
N VAL A 190 9.37 -21.45 -14.35
CA VAL A 190 8.66 -21.33 -15.64
C VAL A 190 7.30 -20.70 -15.36
N PRO A 191 6.87 -19.66 -16.09
CA PRO A 191 5.53 -19.08 -15.91
C PRO A 191 4.44 -20.12 -16.21
N THR A 192 3.80 -20.64 -15.18
CA THR A 192 2.65 -21.53 -15.32
C THR A 192 1.37 -20.72 -15.43
N ARG A 193 0.63 -20.92 -16.53
CA ARG A 193 -0.70 -20.34 -16.70
C ARG A 193 -1.63 -20.98 -15.67
N ARG A 194 -2.04 -20.23 -14.65
CA ARG A 194 -3.10 -20.70 -13.73
C ARG A 194 -4.42 -20.68 -14.49
N GLU A 195 -4.90 -21.86 -14.84
CA GLU A 195 -6.28 -22.04 -15.26
C GLU A 195 -7.20 -21.65 -14.11
N ALA A 196 -8.11 -20.70 -14.34
CA ALA A 196 -9.12 -20.35 -13.36
C ALA A 196 -10.11 -21.52 -13.23
N ALA A 197 -10.40 -21.94 -12.00
CA ALA A 197 -11.43 -22.96 -11.77
C ALA A 197 -12.78 -22.40 -12.22
N VAL A 198 -13.35 -22.98 -13.27
CA VAL A 198 -14.64 -22.56 -13.83
C VAL A 198 -15.76 -23.06 -12.90
N PRO A 199 -16.65 -22.19 -12.40
CA PRO A 199 -17.82 -22.60 -11.64
C PRO A 199 -18.72 -23.51 -12.49
N ASN A 200 -19.14 -24.63 -11.91
CA ASN A 200 -20.07 -25.52 -12.58
C ASN A 200 -21.41 -24.80 -12.86
N ALA A 201 -21.84 -24.85 -14.12
CA ALA A 201 -23.13 -24.38 -14.62
C ALA A 201 -23.46 -22.89 -14.36
N VAL A 202 -22.74 -21.98 -15.04
CA VAL A 202 -23.22 -20.60 -15.22
C VAL A 202 -24.36 -20.56 -16.24
N THR A 203 -25.56 -20.17 -15.82
CA THR A 203 -26.73 -20.06 -16.70
C THR A 203 -26.62 -18.83 -17.60
N ARG A 204 -26.21 -19.05 -18.85
CA ARG A 204 -26.10 -18.00 -19.88
C ARG A 204 -27.47 -17.54 -20.38
N LEU A 205 -27.69 -16.23 -20.40
CA LEU A 205 -28.80 -15.59 -21.10
C LEU A 205 -28.54 -15.59 -22.62
N HIS A 206 -29.45 -16.24 -23.35
CA HIS A 206 -29.51 -16.19 -24.81
C HIS A 206 -29.91 -14.79 -25.30
N ARG A 207 -29.36 -14.37 -26.45
CA ARG A 207 -29.51 -13.03 -27.06
C ARG A 207 -30.92 -12.43 -27.06
N GLU A 208 -31.97 -13.24 -27.24
CA GLU A 208 -33.36 -12.75 -27.19
C GLU A 208 -33.77 -12.25 -25.81
N ARG A 209 -33.51 -13.02 -24.74
CA ARG A 209 -33.79 -12.61 -23.35
C ARG A 209 -32.93 -11.42 -22.93
N LEU A 210 -31.71 -11.32 -23.46
CA LEU A 210 -30.85 -10.18 -23.25
C LEU A 210 -31.42 -8.92 -23.91
N ALA A 211 -31.90 -9.03 -25.15
CA ALA A 211 -32.60 -7.95 -25.84
C ALA A 211 -33.92 -7.56 -25.14
N GLU A 212 -34.68 -8.52 -24.60
CA GLU A 212 -35.86 -8.25 -23.77
C GLU A 212 -35.50 -7.50 -22.48
N ALA A 213 -34.44 -7.88 -21.78
CA ALA A 213 -34.00 -7.21 -20.56
C ALA A 213 -33.46 -5.79 -20.81
N LEU A 214 -32.69 -5.60 -21.90
CA LEU A 214 -32.27 -4.28 -22.37
C LEU A 214 -33.48 -3.44 -22.81
N ALA A 215 -34.43 -4.03 -23.54
CA ALA A 215 -35.67 -3.38 -23.94
C ALA A 215 -36.46 -2.90 -22.70
N ALA A 216 -36.74 -3.79 -21.75
CA ALA A 216 -37.51 -3.50 -20.54
C ALA A 216 -36.93 -2.36 -19.70
N ARG A 217 -35.60 -2.20 -19.65
CA ARG A 217 -34.91 -1.09 -18.95
C ARG A 217 -34.74 0.18 -19.81
N SER A 218 -34.77 0.05 -21.13
CA SER A 218 -34.84 1.16 -22.08
C SER A 218 -36.28 1.66 -22.36
N CYS A 219 -37.30 0.99 -21.81
CA CYS A 219 -38.71 1.32 -22.01
C CYS A 219 -39.07 2.71 -21.46
N ILE A 220 -39.13 3.68 -22.36
CA ILE A 220 -40.01 4.85 -22.23
C ILE A 220 -41.43 4.31 -21.99
N ARG A 221 -42.02 4.58 -20.82
CA ARG A 221 -43.37 4.08 -20.51
C ARG A 221 -44.40 4.66 -21.50
N PRO A 222 -45.21 3.84 -22.19
CA PRO A 222 -46.31 4.37 -22.99
C PRO A 222 -47.30 5.07 -22.07
N GLY A 223 -47.47 6.39 -22.25
CA GLY A 223 -48.33 7.24 -21.43
C GLY A 223 -47.61 8.22 -20.50
N ALA A 224 -46.29 8.12 -20.31
CA ALA A 224 -45.52 9.17 -19.63
C ALA A 224 -45.22 10.31 -20.62
N GLN A 225 -45.69 11.53 -20.32
CA GLN A 225 -45.42 12.69 -21.17
C GLN A 225 -43.93 13.09 -21.11
N ARG A 226 -43.23 12.91 -22.24
CA ARG A 226 -41.92 13.48 -22.59
C ARG A 226 -40.87 13.48 -21.47
N HIS A 227 -39.91 12.55 -21.52
CA HIS A 227 -38.59 12.78 -22.12
C HIS A 227 -38.10 11.41 -22.65
N GLY A 228 -37.45 11.38 -23.82
CA GLY A 228 -36.85 10.15 -24.33
C GLY A 228 -35.46 9.96 -23.71
N ARG A 229 -35.04 8.72 -23.44
CA ARG A 229 -33.66 8.44 -22.99
C ARG A 229 -32.68 9.10 -23.96
N ARG A 230 -31.75 9.89 -23.40
CA ARG A 230 -30.87 10.79 -24.13
C ARG A 230 -29.82 10.04 -24.97
N GLY A 231 -29.31 8.94 -24.42
CA GLY A 231 -28.28 8.15 -25.04
C GLY A 231 -28.05 6.80 -24.37
N VAL A 232 -27.04 6.10 -24.84
CA VAL A 232 -26.56 4.82 -24.29
C VAL A 232 -25.06 4.87 -24.09
N VAL A 233 -24.62 4.39 -22.93
CA VAL A 233 -23.21 4.17 -22.58
C VAL A 233 -22.97 2.68 -22.50
N LEU A 234 -21.92 2.19 -23.16
CA LEU A 234 -21.38 0.86 -22.90
C LEU A 234 -20.03 1.01 -22.18
N SER A 235 -20.00 0.56 -20.93
CA SER A 235 -18.85 0.61 -20.02
C SER A 235 -18.24 -0.78 -19.84
N VAL A 236 -16.91 -0.86 -19.74
CA VAL A 236 -16.13 -2.10 -19.76
C VAL A 236 -15.08 -2.11 -18.65
N SER A 237 -15.07 -3.12 -17.77
CA SER A 237 -14.02 -3.32 -16.74
C SER A 237 -13.73 -4.78 -16.43
N HIS A 238 -12.63 -5.05 -15.72
CA HIS A 238 -12.13 -6.39 -15.40
C HIS A 238 -12.98 -7.17 -14.39
N ASP A 239 -13.89 -6.51 -13.67
CA ASP A 239 -14.82 -7.11 -12.72
C ASP A 239 -16.10 -6.26 -12.54
N CYS A 240 -17.03 -6.77 -11.73
CA CYS A 240 -18.38 -6.24 -11.57
C CYS A 240 -18.46 -5.23 -10.41
N TYR A 241 -18.56 -3.93 -10.73
CA TYR A 241 -18.49 -2.82 -9.76
C TYR A 241 -19.58 -2.81 -8.67
N ILE A 242 -20.69 -3.55 -8.86
CA ILE A 242 -21.74 -3.70 -7.83
C ILE A 242 -21.49 -4.87 -6.87
N ARG A 243 -20.44 -5.67 -7.10
CA ARG A 243 -20.01 -6.80 -6.26
C ARG A 243 -18.60 -6.61 -5.69
N SER A 244 -17.73 -5.94 -6.44
CA SER A 244 -16.34 -5.63 -6.07
C SER A 244 -16.21 -4.23 -5.49
N PHE A 245 -15.23 -4.04 -4.60
CA PHE A 245 -14.90 -2.74 -3.99
C PHE A 245 -13.46 -2.35 -4.34
N GLY A 246 -13.27 -1.14 -4.84
CA GLY A 246 -11.97 -0.61 -5.26
C GLY A 246 -12.11 0.73 -5.98
N GLY A 247 -10.97 1.37 -6.28
CA GLY A 247 -10.96 2.71 -6.88
C GLY A 247 -11.66 2.78 -8.24
N THR A 248 -11.43 1.79 -9.11
CA THR A 248 -12.09 1.69 -10.41
C THR A 248 -13.60 1.52 -10.27
N GLN A 249 -14.05 0.74 -9.29
CA GLN A 249 -15.45 0.42 -9.05
C GLN A 249 -16.21 1.61 -8.45
N ILE A 250 -15.56 2.40 -7.59
CA ILE A 250 -16.05 3.71 -7.12
C ILE A 250 -16.31 4.63 -8.33
N VAL A 251 -15.34 4.75 -9.24
CA VAL A 251 -15.46 5.61 -10.43
C VAL A 251 -16.56 5.14 -11.38
N ILE A 252 -16.70 3.84 -11.62
CA ILE A 252 -17.78 3.28 -12.46
C ILE A 252 -19.15 3.53 -11.84
N SER A 253 -19.28 3.39 -10.52
CA SER A 253 -20.51 3.68 -9.78
C SER A 253 -20.87 5.17 -9.85
N ASP A 254 -19.92 6.08 -9.59
CA ASP A 254 -20.12 7.54 -9.72
C ASP A 254 -20.46 7.94 -11.17
N GLU A 255 -19.87 7.26 -12.15
CA GLU A 255 -20.12 7.51 -13.58
C GLU A 255 -21.52 7.04 -14.01
N GLN A 256 -21.94 5.85 -13.57
CA GLN A 256 -23.26 5.29 -13.83
C GLN A 256 -24.37 6.19 -13.28
N GLU A 257 -24.26 6.63 -12.01
CA GLU A 257 -25.25 7.48 -11.36
C GLU A 257 -25.41 8.83 -12.09
N ARG A 258 -24.29 9.47 -12.48
CA ARG A 258 -24.31 10.72 -13.25
C ARG A 258 -24.92 10.56 -14.63
N PHE A 259 -24.55 9.51 -15.37
CA PHE A 259 -25.17 9.24 -16.67
C PHE A 259 -26.67 8.95 -16.56
N ASN A 260 -27.10 8.24 -15.53
CA ASN A 260 -28.52 8.02 -15.27
C ASN A 260 -29.28 9.32 -14.93
N ALA A 261 -28.66 10.23 -14.17
CA ALA A 261 -29.22 11.57 -13.93
C ALA A 261 -29.28 12.45 -15.20
N GLN A 262 -28.48 12.14 -16.23
CA GLN A 262 -28.49 12.77 -17.55
C GLN A 262 -29.39 12.02 -18.58
N ASP A 263 -30.31 11.16 -18.15
CA ASP A 263 -31.20 10.34 -18.99
C ASP A 263 -30.50 9.32 -19.92
N TYR A 264 -29.22 8.98 -19.67
CA TYR A 264 -28.57 7.87 -20.38
C TYR A 264 -28.92 6.51 -19.76
N ILE A 265 -28.94 5.48 -20.61
CA ILE A 265 -28.91 4.08 -20.19
C ILE A 265 -27.44 3.69 -20.02
N TYR A 266 -27.04 3.22 -18.84
CA TYR A 266 -25.67 2.78 -18.55
C TYR A 266 -25.61 1.25 -18.55
N ILE A 267 -25.02 0.69 -19.59
CA ILE A 267 -24.78 -0.74 -19.75
C ILE A 267 -23.32 -0.99 -19.38
N HIS A 268 -23.08 -1.73 -18.31
CA HIS A 268 -21.76 -2.14 -17.89
C HIS A 268 -21.56 -3.63 -18.15
N ILE A 269 -20.34 -3.99 -18.58
CA ILE A 269 -19.90 -5.37 -18.72
C ILE A 269 -18.57 -5.62 -18.02
N SER A 270 -18.44 -6.83 -17.51
CA SER A 270 -17.18 -7.37 -17.00
C SER A 270 -17.11 -8.88 -17.20
N PRO A 271 -15.91 -9.48 -17.24
CA PRO A 271 -15.74 -10.93 -17.21
C PRO A 271 -16.45 -11.54 -15.99
N SER A 272 -17.11 -12.68 -16.17
CA SER A 272 -17.70 -13.43 -15.03
C SER A 272 -16.66 -14.18 -14.20
N LEU A 273 -15.41 -14.25 -14.67
CA LEU A 273 -14.26 -14.81 -13.96
C LEU A 273 -13.10 -13.80 -14.00
N PRO A 274 -12.39 -13.57 -12.89
CA PRO A 274 -11.25 -12.66 -12.87
C PRO A 274 -10.10 -13.26 -13.67
N VAL A 275 -9.77 -12.64 -14.82
CA VAL A 275 -8.65 -13.06 -15.68
C VAL A 275 -7.71 -11.89 -15.93
N LEU A 276 -6.43 -12.06 -15.59
CA LEU A 276 -5.39 -11.02 -15.64
C LEU A 276 -4.72 -10.89 -17.02
N SER A 277 -5.42 -11.23 -18.11
CA SER A 277 -4.94 -11.01 -19.49
C SER A 277 -6.09 -10.60 -20.40
N ILE A 278 -5.80 -9.79 -21.43
CA ILE A 278 -6.72 -9.66 -22.58
C ILE A 278 -6.57 -10.89 -23.51
N ASP A 279 -7.56 -11.11 -24.39
CA ASP A 279 -7.69 -12.32 -25.21
C ASP A 279 -7.44 -13.58 -24.35
N PRO A 280 -8.26 -13.77 -23.28
CA PRO A 280 -8.20 -14.98 -22.48
C PRO A 280 -8.60 -16.20 -23.32
N GLU A 281 -8.01 -17.34 -23.00
CA GLU A 281 -8.31 -18.63 -23.63
C GLU A 281 -8.76 -19.61 -22.56
N GLY A 282 -9.51 -20.63 -22.96
CA GLY A 282 -10.03 -21.67 -22.09
C GLY A 282 -11.54 -21.56 -21.84
N PRO A 283 -12.13 -22.51 -21.11
CA PRO A 283 -13.58 -22.54 -20.88
C PRO A 283 -14.03 -21.35 -20.04
N GLY A 284 -15.14 -20.72 -20.41
CA GLY A 284 -15.68 -19.55 -19.71
C GLY A 284 -14.99 -18.21 -20.03
N ALA A 285 -13.96 -18.20 -20.89
CA ALA A 285 -13.23 -16.99 -21.28
C ALA A 285 -14.06 -15.97 -22.10
N ASP A 286 -15.25 -16.35 -22.57
CA ASP A 286 -16.22 -15.45 -23.23
C ASP A 286 -17.38 -15.00 -22.33
N LEU A 287 -17.46 -15.48 -21.08
CA LEU A 287 -18.57 -15.18 -20.17
C LEU A 287 -18.44 -13.79 -19.56
N LEU A 288 -19.49 -12.98 -19.71
CA LEU A 288 -19.60 -11.61 -19.22
C LEU A 288 -20.79 -11.46 -18.28
N GLU A 289 -20.59 -10.90 -17.08
CA GLU A 289 -21.71 -10.30 -16.34
C GLU A 289 -22.16 -9.02 -17.07
N VAL A 290 -23.48 -8.83 -17.16
CA VAL A 290 -24.11 -7.64 -17.74
C VAL A 290 -24.91 -6.92 -16.65
N VAL A 291 -24.59 -5.65 -16.41
CA VAL A 291 -25.25 -4.77 -15.45
C VAL A 291 -25.88 -3.60 -16.20
N VAL A 292 -27.11 -3.22 -15.86
CA VAL A 292 -27.83 -2.11 -16.51
C VAL A 292 -28.46 -1.21 -15.45
N ASP A 293 -28.07 0.07 -15.45
CA ASP A 293 -28.50 1.08 -14.48
C ASP A 293 -28.39 0.55 -13.03
N GLY A 294 -27.21 0.05 -12.66
CA GLY A 294 -26.90 -0.49 -11.32
C GLY A 294 -27.44 -1.89 -11.01
N VAL A 295 -28.19 -2.53 -11.92
CA VAL A 295 -28.80 -3.85 -11.65
C VAL A 295 -28.23 -4.94 -12.54
N HIS A 296 -27.76 -6.03 -11.92
CA HIS A 296 -27.33 -7.24 -12.61
C HIS A 296 -28.47 -7.85 -13.43
N VAL A 297 -28.29 -7.95 -14.74
CA VAL A 297 -29.24 -8.57 -15.67
C VAL A 297 -28.97 -10.07 -15.78
N GLY A 298 -27.71 -10.48 -15.82
CA GLY A 298 -27.30 -11.88 -15.95
C GLY A 298 -25.99 -12.04 -16.71
N THR A 299 -25.58 -13.29 -16.93
CA THR A 299 -24.37 -13.62 -17.70
C THR A 299 -24.69 -13.85 -19.17
N SER A 300 -23.87 -13.32 -20.09
CA SER A 300 -23.94 -13.62 -21.53
C SER A 300 -22.53 -13.68 -22.16
N ASN A 301 -22.39 -13.49 -23.47
CA ASN A 301 -21.08 -13.30 -24.12
C ASN A 301 -21.09 -12.07 -25.06
N HIS A 302 -19.92 -11.69 -25.58
CA HIS A 302 -19.78 -10.52 -26.48
C HIS A 302 -20.70 -10.59 -27.70
N ASP A 303 -20.89 -11.76 -28.29
CA ASP A 303 -21.57 -11.94 -29.58
C ASP A 303 -23.10 -11.83 -29.43
N ASP A 304 -23.67 -12.48 -28.40
CA ASP A 304 -25.09 -12.36 -28.04
C ASP A 304 -25.43 -10.93 -27.59
N LEU A 305 -24.52 -10.28 -26.85
CA LEU A 305 -24.70 -8.89 -26.41
C LEU A 305 -24.59 -7.90 -27.58
N ALA A 306 -23.64 -8.06 -28.49
CA ALA A 306 -23.53 -7.22 -29.69
C ALA A 306 -24.82 -7.30 -30.54
N TRP A 307 -25.37 -8.50 -30.72
CA TRP A 307 -26.67 -8.67 -31.38
C TRP A 307 -27.81 -7.98 -30.63
N ALA A 308 -27.88 -8.13 -29.30
CA ALA A 308 -28.93 -7.53 -28.48
C ALA A 308 -28.86 -5.99 -28.48
N LEU A 309 -27.65 -5.42 -28.40
CA LEU A 309 -27.41 -3.97 -28.50
C LEU A 309 -27.87 -3.42 -29.85
N ALA A 310 -27.50 -4.08 -30.96
CA ALA A 310 -27.94 -3.69 -32.29
C ALA A 310 -29.48 -3.75 -32.40
N LYS A 311 -30.12 -4.86 -31.97
CA LYS A 311 -31.59 -5.01 -31.99
C LYS A 311 -32.31 -3.95 -31.15
N CYS A 312 -31.77 -3.59 -29.99
CA CYS A 312 -32.39 -2.61 -29.09
C CYS A 312 -32.21 -1.16 -29.55
N PHE A 313 -31.06 -0.81 -30.14
CA PHE A 313 -30.68 0.60 -30.36
C PHE A 313 -30.56 1.03 -31.83
N ASP A 314 -30.57 0.13 -32.82
CA ASP A 314 -30.48 0.54 -34.23
C ASP A 314 -31.66 1.39 -34.70
N GLY A 315 -31.37 2.29 -35.65
CA GLY A 315 -32.33 3.26 -36.18
C GLY A 315 -32.72 4.40 -35.23
N ARG A 316 -32.32 4.37 -33.96
CA ARG A 316 -32.64 5.41 -32.98
C ARG A 316 -31.61 6.55 -33.00
N ALA A 317 -32.10 7.79 -33.04
CA ALA A 317 -31.29 8.99 -32.79
C ALA A 317 -30.98 9.07 -31.28
N LEU A 318 -29.80 8.59 -30.91
CA LEU A 318 -29.28 8.52 -29.53
C LEU A 318 -27.82 8.95 -29.55
N ASP A 319 -27.39 9.65 -28.51
CA ASP A 319 -25.96 9.78 -28.23
C ASP A 319 -25.40 8.42 -27.75
N ARG A 320 -24.17 8.09 -28.16
CA ARG A 320 -23.64 6.72 -28.09
C ARG A 320 -22.18 6.76 -27.66
N LEU A 321 -21.94 6.28 -26.44
CA LEU A 321 -20.67 6.39 -25.74
C LEU A 321 -20.10 4.99 -25.45
N PHE A 322 -18.78 4.85 -25.55
CA PHE A 322 -18.08 3.61 -25.21
C PHE A 322 -16.89 3.92 -24.29
N THR A 323 -16.91 3.42 -23.06
CA THR A 323 -15.89 3.69 -22.05
C THR A 323 -15.21 2.40 -21.64
N VAL A 324 -13.89 2.31 -21.87
CA VAL A 324 -13.07 1.19 -21.41
C VAL A 324 -12.31 1.62 -20.17
N HIS A 325 -12.70 1.09 -19.01
CA HIS A 325 -12.00 1.30 -17.74
C HIS A 325 -10.88 0.29 -17.53
N CYS A 326 -11.04 -0.94 -18.00
CA CYS A 326 -10.00 -1.95 -18.05
C CYS A 326 -10.41 -3.00 -19.10
N ALA A 327 -9.45 -3.50 -19.90
CA ALA A 327 -9.71 -4.47 -20.97
C ALA A 327 -9.35 -5.92 -20.62
N LEU A 328 -8.88 -6.17 -19.39
CA LEU A 328 -8.52 -7.51 -18.91
C LEU A 328 -9.74 -8.44 -18.87
N GLY A 329 -9.54 -9.70 -19.25
CA GLY A 329 -10.58 -10.73 -19.33
C GLY A 329 -11.57 -10.60 -20.49
N HIS A 330 -11.41 -9.61 -21.38
CA HIS A 330 -12.22 -9.51 -22.60
C HIS A 330 -11.47 -10.02 -23.84
N ARG A 331 -12.23 -10.45 -24.87
CA ARG A 331 -11.71 -10.65 -26.22
C ARG A 331 -11.69 -9.31 -26.96
N VAL A 332 -10.59 -8.97 -27.64
CA VAL A 332 -10.48 -7.75 -28.48
C VAL A 332 -11.58 -7.74 -29.54
N ASP A 333 -11.74 -8.85 -30.28
CA ASP A 333 -12.74 -8.94 -31.36
C ASP A 333 -14.17 -8.79 -30.82
N GLY A 334 -14.40 -9.22 -29.57
CA GLY A 334 -15.64 -9.01 -28.86
C GLY A 334 -15.88 -7.55 -28.49
N LEU A 335 -14.86 -6.83 -28.00
CA LEU A 335 -14.95 -5.39 -27.74
C LEU A 335 -15.18 -4.59 -29.03
N VAL A 336 -14.53 -4.97 -30.13
CA VAL A 336 -14.72 -4.38 -31.46
C VAL A 336 -16.15 -4.64 -31.98
N ALA A 337 -16.67 -5.86 -31.84
CA ALA A 337 -18.05 -6.18 -32.22
C ALA A 337 -19.07 -5.36 -31.41
N LEU A 338 -18.86 -5.21 -30.09
CA LEU A 338 -19.70 -4.41 -29.22
C LEU A 338 -19.67 -2.91 -29.56
N GLN A 339 -18.49 -2.34 -29.79
CA GLN A 339 -18.35 -0.93 -30.19
C GLN A 339 -19.08 -0.67 -31.52
N ARG A 340 -18.91 -1.58 -32.50
CA ARG A 340 -19.60 -1.52 -33.80
C ARG A 340 -21.11 -1.71 -33.68
N ALA A 341 -21.60 -2.48 -32.71
CA ALA A 341 -23.03 -2.66 -32.44
C ALA A 341 -23.66 -1.44 -31.75
N VAL A 342 -22.96 -0.82 -30.79
CA VAL A 342 -23.41 0.44 -30.15
C VAL A 342 -23.35 1.61 -31.12
N LYS A 343 -22.41 1.59 -32.09
CA LYS A 343 -22.13 2.66 -33.05
C LYS A 343 -21.75 3.96 -32.32
N SER A 344 -20.85 3.84 -31.35
CA SER A 344 -20.39 4.98 -30.54
C SER A 344 -19.63 6.00 -31.38
N SER A 345 -19.93 7.28 -31.15
CA SER A 345 -19.24 8.42 -31.76
C SER A 345 -18.06 8.90 -30.92
N ARG A 346 -18.09 8.62 -29.61
CA ARG A 346 -17.04 8.95 -28.64
C ARG A 346 -16.63 7.68 -27.90
N ASN A 347 -15.32 7.40 -27.92
CA ASN A 347 -14.72 6.26 -27.22
C ASN A 347 -13.66 6.78 -26.24
N TRP A 348 -13.74 6.40 -24.98
CA TRP A 348 -12.73 6.70 -23.96
C TRP A 348 -12.02 5.45 -23.48
N PHE A 349 -10.73 5.56 -23.22
CA PHE A 349 -9.93 4.53 -22.55
C PHE A 349 -9.29 5.14 -21.31
N TRP A 350 -9.52 4.56 -20.13
CA TRP A 350 -8.93 5.02 -18.88
C TRP A 350 -7.62 4.29 -18.55
N VAL A 351 -6.63 5.06 -18.11
CA VAL A 351 -5.40 4.56 -17.47
C VAL A 351 -5.62 4.45 -15.96
N HIS A 352 -6.61 3.64 -15.57
CA HIS A 352 -6.85 3.26 -14.17
C HIS A 352 -5.73 2.37 -13.61
N ASP A 353 -5.10 1.61 -14.48
CA ASP A 353 -3.95 0.77 -14.21
C ASP A 353 -3.02 0.74 -15.45
N PHE A 354 -1.88 0.07 -15.37
CA PHE A 354 -0.94 -0.05 -16.49
C PHE A 354 -1.07 -1.36 -17.28
N SER A 355 -2.25 -2.00 -17.24
CA SER A 355 -2.53 -3.16 -18.10
C SER A 355 -2.34 -2.84 -19.58
N SER A 356 -2.62 -1.61 -20.02
CA SER A 356 -2.33 -1.20 -21.41
C SER A 356 -0.84 -1.24 -21.80
N LEU A 357 0.08 -1.29 -20.82
CA LEU A 357 1.53 -1.32 -21.04
C LEU A 357 2.17 -2.70 -20.77
N CYS A 358 1.50 -3.57 -20.02
CA CYS A 358 2.06 -4.83 -19.53
C CYS A 358 0.96 -5.80 -19.06
N ALA A 359 1.19 -7.11 -19.19
CA ALA A 359 0.34 -8.12 -18.55
C ALA A 359 0.30 -7.97 -17.01
N ASN A 360 1.39 -7.50 -16.39
CA ASN A 360 1.37 -7.05 -15.00
C ASN A 360 1.02 -5.56 -14.92
N HIS A 361 -0.23 -5.28 -14.56
CA HIS A 361 -0.80 -3.93 -14.40
C HIS A 361 -0.10 -3.06 -13.34
N THR A 362 0.70 -3.64 -12.44
CA THR A 362 1.49 -2.88 -11.43
C THR A 362 2.87 -2.43 -11.92
N LEU A 363 3.32 -2.90 -13.09
CA LEU A 363 4.66 -2.68 -13.62
C LEU A 363 5.81 -3.14 -12.68
N LEU A 364 5.53 -4.05 -11.75
CA LEU A 364 6.57 -4.66 -10.93
C LEU A 364 7.27 -5.79 -11.71
N ARG A 365 8.57 -5.61 -11.99
CA ARG A 365 9.44 -6.69 -12.48
C ARG A 365 9.50 -7.77 -11.41
N ASN A 366 9.13 -8.99 -11.79
CA ASN A 366 9.07 -10.15 -10.91
C ASN A 366 8.30 -9.88 -9.60
N ASP A 367 7.26 -9.03 -9.68
CA ASP A 367 6.39 -8.61 -8.58
C ASP A 367 7.08 -7.94 -7.37
N VAL A 368 8.34 -7.50 -7.52
CA VAL A 368 9.17 -6.96 -6.41
C VAL A 368 9.73 -5.55 -6.59
N SER A 369 9.88 -5.07 -7.83
CA SER A 369 10.54 -3.80 -8.12
C SER A 369 9.93 -3.12 -9.34
N PHE A 370 9.57 -1.83 -9.22
CA PHE A 370 9.04 -1.06 -10.34
C PHE A 370 10.02 -1.05 -11.53
N CYS A 371 9.53 -1.39 -12.72
CA CYS A 371 10.37 -1.66 -13.88
C CYS A 371 10.66 -0.43 -14.76
N GLY A 372 9.89 0.66 -14.62
CA GLY A 372 9.95 1.84 -15.50
C GLY A 372 9.18 1.71 -16.83
N ALA A 373 8.43 0.63 -17.04
CA ALA A 373 7.80 0.28 -18.33
C ALA A 373 8.78 0.30 -19.52
N PRO A 374 9.90 -0.44 -19.47
CA PRO A 374 10.91 -0.41 -20.53
C PRO A 374 10.36 -0.99 -21.85
N PRO A 375 11.06 -0.84 -22.98
CA PRO A 375 10.68 -1.49 -24.24
C PRO A 375 10.44 -3.01 -24.07
N PRO A 376 9.42 -3.59 -24.73
CA PRO A 376 9.02 -4.98 -24.52
C PRO A 376 10.08 -6.00 -24.97
N ASP A 377 10.92 -5.63 -25.94
CA ASP A 377 12.06 -6.36 -26.49
C ASP A 377 13.36 -6.21 -25.64
N SER A 378 13.36 -5.35 -24.62
CA SER A 378 14.52 -5.13 -23.77
C SER A 378 14.90 -6.39 -22.96
N THR A 379 16.20 -6.57 -22.71
CA THR A 379 16.73 -7.64 -21.82
C THR A 379 16.05 -7.63 -20.45
N ALA A 380 15.71 -6.44 -19.95
CA ALA A 380 14.97 -6.22 -18.71
C ALA A 380 13.58 -6.91 -18.69
N CYS A 381 12.91 -6.99 -19.83
CA CYS A 381 11.66 -7.73 -20.00
C CYS A 381 11.89 -9.20 -20.33
N ALA A 382 12.90 -9.55 -21.14
CA ALA A 382 13.22 -10.93 -21.46
C ALA A 382 13.47 -11.82 -20.22
N ILE A 383 14.06 -11.26 -19.15
CA ILE A 383 14.29 -11.96 -17.87
C ILE A 383 13.16 -11.80 -16.84
N CYS A 384 12.07 -11.11 -17.18
CA CYS A 384 10.93 -10.92 -16.30
C CYS A 384 9.96 -12.10 -16.43
N ILE A 385 9.38 -12.59 -15.32
CA ILE A 385 8.35 -13.65 -15.35
C ILE A 385 7.16 -13.28 -16.25
N HIS A 386 6.86 -11.99 -16.36
CA HIS A 386 5.78 -11.42 -17.18
C HIS A 386 6.18 -11.17 -18.63
N GLY A 387 7.47 -11.30 -18.98
CA GLY A 387 8.02 -10.91 -20.28
C GLY A 387 7.45 -11.70 -21.46
N GLY A 388 7.30 -13.03 -21.29
CA GLY A 388 6.73 -13.90 -22.32
C GLY A 388 5.30 -13.52 -22.69
N GLU A 389 4.43 -13.33 -21.69
CA GLU A 389 3.03 -12.96 -21.92
C GLU A 389 2.87 -11.48 -22.33
N ARG A 390 3.73 -10.57 -21.84
CA ARG A 390 3.70 -9.14 -22.17
C ARG A 390 3.68 -8.91 -23.69
N SER A 391 4.48 -9.66 -24.45
CA SER A 391 4.51 -9.57 -25.92
C SER A 391 3.20 -10.00 -26.59
N ARG A 392 2.49 -11.01 -26.04
CA ARG A 392 1.18 -11.45 -26.54
C ARG A 392 0.10 -10.42 -26.23
N HIS A 393 0.05 -10.03 -24.96
CA HIS A 393 -0.86 -9.03 -24.39
C HIS A 393 -0.80 -7.68 -25.12
N LEU A 394 0.41 -7.19 -25.42
CA LEU A 394 0.60 -5.92 -26.12
C LEU A 394 0.12 -5.94 -27.57
N ARG A 395 0.25 -7.05 -28.31
CA ARG A 395 -0.32 -7.15 -29.66
C ARG A 395 -1.85 -7.07 -29.65
N SER A 396 -2.48 -7.60 -28.61
CA SER A 396 -3.92 -7.47 -28.40
C SER A 396 -4.34 -6.05 -28.00
N MET A 397 -3.54 -5.34 -27.17
CA MET A 397 -3.72 -3.89 -26.93
C MET A 397 -3.60 -3.07 -28.21
N GLU A 398 -2.56 -3.32 -29.02
CA GLU A 398 -2.33 -2.63 -30.28
C GLU A 398 -3.46 -2.88 -31.28
N ARG A 399 -3.96 -4.12 -31.39
CA ARG A 399 -5.15 -4.46 -32.19
C ARG A 399 -6.38 -3.69 -31.71
N LEU A 400 -6.63 -3.62 -30.40
CA LEU A 400 -7.77 -2.91 -29.83
C LEU A 400 -7.74 -1.40 -30.13
N PHE A 401 -6.60 -0.74 -29.96
CA PHE A 401 -6.43 0.69 -30.22
C PHE A 401 -6.37 1.04 -31.72
N THR A 402 -6.02 0.07 -32.58
CA THR A 402 -6.07 0.24 -34.04
C THR A 402 -7.49 0.13 -34.57
N GLU A 403 -8.26 -0.85 -34.09
CA GLU A 403 -9.66 -1.07 -34.48
C GLU A 403 -10.63 -0.05 -33.87
N ILE A 404 -10.34 0.44 -32.66
CA ILE A 404 -11.15 1.44 -31.96
C ILE A 404 -10.26 2.63 -31.61
N ARG A 405 -10.55 3.78 -32.23
CA ARG A 405 -9.85 5.04 -31.90
C ARG A 405 -10.39 5.61 -30.59
N PHE A 406 -9.50 5.78 -29.60
CA PHE A 406 -9.85 6.25 -28.25
C PHE A 406 -9.30 7.66 -27.95
N HIS A 407 -10.07 8.42 -27.17
CA HIS A 407 -9.53 9.48 -26.31
C HIS A 407 -9.03 8.84 -25.01
N VAL A 408 -7.76 9.04 -24.66
CA VAL A 408 -7.15 8.40 -23.48
C VAL A 408 -7.24 9.35 -22.28
N LEU A 409 -7.84 8.88 -21.20
CA LEU A 409 -8.00 9.60 -19.95
C LEU A 409 -7.09 8.98 -18.89
N ALA A 410 -6.33 9.81 -18.20
CA ALA A 410 -5.52 9.38 -17.05
C ALA A 410 -5.98 10.13 -15.79
N PRO A 411 -6.03 9.47 -14.62
CA PRO A 411 -6.55 10.11 -13.41
C PRO A 411 -5.53 11.00 -12.70
N SER A 412 -4.29 11.05 -13.20
CA SER A 412 -3.27 11.98 -12.73
C SER A 412 -2.22 12.29 -13.80
N THR A 413 -1.52 13.41 -13.65
CA THR A 413 -0.38 13.78 -14.52
C THR A 413 0.75 12.74 -14.45
N SER A 414 0.99 12.15 -13.28
CA SER A 414 1.97 11.06 -13.09
C SER A 414 1.58 9.79 -13.84
N ALA A 415 0.30 9.39 -13.79
CA ALA A 415 -0.21 8.27 -14.57
C ALA A 415 -0.06 8.51 -16.07
N LEU A 416 -0.44 9.72 -16.53
CA LEU A 416 -0.34 10.08 -17.95
C LEU A 416 1.10 10.15 -18.44
N GLY A 417 2.01 10.67 -17.62
CA GLY A 417 3.44 10.75 -17.93
C GLY A 417 4.06 9.37 -18.13
N LEU A 418 3.81 8.44 -17.20
CA LEU A 418 4.29 7.06 -17.30
C LEU A 418 3.63 6.31 -18.47
N TRP A 419 2.33 6.54 -18.71
CA TRP A 419 1.64 5.95 -19.87
C TRP A 419 2.22 6.45 -21.20
N ARG A 420 2.38 7.77 -21.38
CA ARG A 420 3.01 8.35 -22.58
C ARG A 420 4.46 7.91 -22.77
N HIS A 421 5.19 7.62 -21.68
CA HIS A 421 6.56 7.11 -21.75
C HIS A 421 6.62 5.64 -22.22
N GLY A 422 5.74 4.78 -21.69
CA GLY A 422 5.75 3.34 -21.97
C GLY A 422 4.84 2.87 -23.11
N SER A 423 4.09 3.76 -23.75
CA SER A 423 3.07 3.43 -24.77
C SER A 423 3.44 3.92 -26.17
N TRP A 424 3.13 3.10 -27.17
CA TRP A 424 3.06 3.45 -28.59
C TRP A 424 1.62 3.36 -29.14
N LEU A 425 0.63 3.12 -28.26
CA LEU A 425 -0.75 2.91 -28.66
C LEU A 425 -1.36 4.21 -29.21
N PRO A 426 -2.04 4.18 -30.37
CA PRO A 426 -2.58 5.38 -31.01
C PRO A 426 -3.74 5.99 -30.22
N ALA A 427 -3.66 7.28 -29.87
CA ALA A 427 -4.69 8.02 -29.14
C ALA A 427 -5.14 9.26 -29.92
N LEU A 428 -6.45 9.55 -29.92
CA LEU A 428 -7.04 10.75 -30.52
C LEU A 428 -6.71 12.01 -29.70
N SER A 429 -6.79 11.90 -28.38
CA SER A 429 -6.28 12.88 -27.41
C SER A 429 -5.79 12.16 -26.17
N THR A 430 -5.07 12.88 -25.31
CA THR A 430 -4.59 12.38 -24.02
C THR A 430 -4.77 13.45 -22.96
N ASP A 431 -5.66 13.22 -22.01
CA ASP A 431 -6.15 14.23 -21.06
C ASP A 431 -6.08 13.72 -19.61
N VAL A 432 -5.93 14.64 -18.65
CA VAL A 432 -5.94 14.32 -17.22
C VAL A 432 -7.30 14.67 -16.62
N LEU A 433 -7.94 13.71 -15.94
CA LEU A 433 -9.20 13.89 -15.23
C LEU A 433 -9.15 13.21 -13.86
N GLU A 434 -8.76 13.98 -12.83
CA GLU A 434 -8.69 13.54 -11.44
C GLU A 434 -10.07 13.10 -10.92
N HIS A 435 -10.16 11.88 -10.37
CA HIS A 435 -11.43 11.30 -9.91
C HIS A 435 -12.08 12.09 -8.78
N CYS A 436 -11.28 12.49 -7.80
CA CYS A 436 -11.71 13.40 -6.76
C CYS A 436 -10.64 14.44 -6.44
N ARG A 437 -11.06 15.50 -5.74
CA ARG A 437 -10.20 16.57 -5.23
C ARG A 437 -10.48 16.79 -3.76
N PHE A 438 -9.42 17.05 -3.01
CA PHE A 438 -9.53 17.58 -1.66
C PHE A 438 -10.04 19.02 -1.73
N VAL A 439 -11.15 19.29 -1.04
CA VAL A 439 -11.73 20.62 -0.85
C VAL A 439 -11.58 20.98 0.63
N GLU A 440 -10.74 21.98 0.91
CA GLU A 440 -10.57 22.50 2.26
C GLU A 440 -11.83 23.22 2.72
N SER A 441 -12.36 22.83 3.88
CA SER A 441 -13.55 23.45 4.47
C SER A 441 -13.39 23.83 5.95
N GLY A 442 -12.21 23.58 6.54
CA GLY A 442 -11.87 24.06 7.88
C GLY A 442 -10.50 23.60 8.37
N LEU A 443 -10.22 23.89 9.63
CA LEU A 443 -9.05 23.36 10.35
C LEU A 443 -9.50 22.25 11.30
N ARG A 444 -8.75 21.14 11.34
CA ARG A 444 -8.87 20.14 12.40
C ARG A 444 -8.42 20.77 13.72
N LEU A 445 -9.38 21.10 14.57
CA LEU A 445 -9.12 21.65 15.90
C LEU A 445 -8.57 20.56 16.82
N SER A 446 -7.38 20.81 17.36
CA SER A 446 -6.79 20.00 18.44
C SER A 446 -7.17 20.57 19.79
N ALA A 447 -7.34 19.70 20.80
CA ALA A 447 -7.60 20.10 22.19
C ALA A 447 -6.38 20.72 22.91
N GLY A 448 -5.32 21.07 22.17
CA GLY A 448 -4.10 21.71 22.66
C GLY A 448 -3.07 21.95 21.54
N ASP A 449 -2.01 22.68 21.87
CA ASP A 449 -0.89 23.09 21.01
C ASP A 449 0.06 21.97 20.55
N GLY A 450 -0.25 20.71 20.87
CA GLY A 450 0.63 19.56 20.67
C GLY A 450 1.63 19.31 21.81
N SER A 451 1.61 20.10 22.89
CA SER A 451 2.49 19.89 24.04
C SER A 451 2.31 18.48 24.66
N GLY A 452 3.42 17.76 24.74
CA GLY A 452 3.46 16.37 25.19
C GLY A 452 3.01 15.33 24.15
N LEU A 453 2.77 15.68 22.87
CA LEU A 453 2.57 14.65 21.85
C LEU A 453 3.83 13.76 21.77
N GLY A 454 3.67 12.45 21.70
CA GLY A 454 4.74 11.46 21.79
C GLY A 454 5.15 11.08 23.22
N THR A 455 4.58 11.66 24.28
CA THR A 455 4.78 11.21 25.67
C THR A 455 3.74 10.14 26.07
N PRO A 456 3.91 9.43 27.20
CA PRO A 456 2.93 8.46 27.67
C PRO A 456 1.52 9.08 27.74
N GLY A 457 0.52 8.34 27.25
CA GLY A 457 -0.88 8.80 27.17
C GLY A 457 -1.21 9.73 25.98
N LYS A 458 -0.22 10.27 25.25
CA LYS A 458 -0.43 11.15 24.09
C LYS A 458 0.34 10.67 22.83
N PRO A 459 0.12 9.46 22.32
CA PRO A 459 0.83 8.96 21.13
C PRO A 459 0.43 9.68 19.84
N VAL A 460 1.36 9.75 18.88
CA VAL A 460 1.08 10.03 17.47
C VAL A 460 0.33 8.84 16.88
N ARG A 461 -0.81 9.07 16.23
CA ARG A 461 -1.63 8.01 15.62
C ARG A 461 -1.27 7.84 14.16
N ILE A 462 -0.74 6.66 13.83
CA ILE A 462 -0.35 6.26 12.47
C ILE A 462 -1.39 5.26 11.95
N ALA A 463 -1.77 5.39 10.68
CA ALA A 463 -2.65 4.44 10.00
C ALA A 463 -2.02 3.87 8.72
N PHE A 464 -2.20 2.57 8.49
CA PHE A 464 -2.19 1.97 7.16
C PHE A 464 -3.63 1.81 6.68
N VAL A 465 -3.90 2.06 5.40
CA VAL A 465 -5.26 2.07 4.84
C VAL A 465 -5.35 1.17 3.61
N GLY A 466 -6.36 0.30 3.58
CA GLY A 466 -6.64 -0.63 2.50
C GLY A 466 -6.03 -2.02 2.66
N SER A 467 -6.02 -2.78 1.57
CA SER A 467 -5.60 -4.18 1.55
C SER A 467 -4.12 -4.36 1.93
N PRO A 468 -3.78 -5.29 2.83
CA PRO A 468 -2.41 -5.57 3.23
C PRO A 468 -1.67 -6.39 2.15
N THR A 469 -1.27 -5.73 1.06
CA THR A 469 -0.54 -6.32 -0.06
C THR A 469 0.91 -5.84 -0.11
N PHE A 470 1.78 -6.65 -0.71
CA PHE A 470 3.18 -6.29 -0.90
C PHE A 470 3.36 -5.00 -1.70
N HIS A 471 2.63 -4.82 -2.81
CA HIS A 471 2.77 -3.64 -3.67
C HIS A 471 2.28 -2.34 -3.02
N LYS A 472 1.32 -2.40 -2.09
CA LYS A 472 0.92 -1.28 -1.22
C LYS A 472 1.89 -1.03 -0.06
N GLY A 473 3.00 -1.79 0.02
CA GLY A 473 4.04 -1.63 1.03
C GLY A 473 3.64 -2.10 2.43
N TRP A 474 2.67 -3.01 2.57
CA TRP A 474 2.27 -3.57 3.87
C TRP A 474 3.47 -4.11 4.68
N GLY A 475 4.44 -4.71 4.00
CA GLY A 475 5.66 -5.20 4.67
C GLY A 475 6.47 -4.10 5.37
N LEU A 476 6.50 -2.88 4.83
CA LEU A 476 7.16 -1.75 5.48
C LEU A 476 6.41 -1.31 6.73
N PHE A 477 5.07 -1.41 6.71
CA PHE A 477 4.25 -1.13 7.88
C PHE A 477 4.46 -2.18 8.99
N GLU A 478 4.56 -3.47 8.63
CA GLU A 478 4.98 -4.53 9.58
C GLU A 478 6.36 -4.21 10.20
N ASP A 479 7.36 -3.90 9.37
CA ASP A 479 8.72 -3.60 9.85
C ASP A 479 8.76 -2.36 10.75
N LEU A 480 7.91 -1.36 10.48
CA LEU A 480 7.76 -0.16 11.30
C LEU A 480 7.09 -0.44 12.65
N VAL A 481 6.03 -1.26 12.66
CA VAL A 481 5.34 -1.71 13.89
C VAL A 481 6.29 -2.51 14.77
N ASP A 482 7.10 -3.38 14.18
CA ASP A 482 8.10 -4.18 14.90
C ASP A 482 9.25 -3.32 15.44
N ALA A 483 9.79 -2.40 14.63
CA ALA A 483 10.86 -1.49 15.04
C ALA A 483 10.46 -0.52 16.17
N LEU A 484 9.16 -0.22 16.31
CA LEU A 484 8.61 0.66 17.35
C LEU A 484 7.82 -0.09 18.43
N ARG A 485 7.95 -1.42 18.49
CA ARG A 485 7.27 -2.26 19.47
C ARG A 485 7.61 -1.83 20.90
N GLY A 486 6.57 -1.51 21.68
CA GLY A 486 6.73 -1.02 23.06
C GLY A 486 6.98 0.49 23.19
N SER A 487 7.09 1.24 22.09
CA SER A 487 7.12 2.71 22.13
C SER A 487 5.76 3.26 22.58
N PHE A 488 5.75 4.13 23.59
CA PHE A 488 4.56 4.89 24.01
C PHE A 488 4.28 6.10 23.10
N SER A 489 5.21 6.46 22.22
CA SER A 489 5.12 7.66 21.38
C SER A 489 4.22 7.49 20.16
N TYR A 490 3.90 6.24 19.80
CA TYR A 490 3.17 5.90 18.58
C TYR A 490 2.02 4.93 18.87
N ARG A 491 0.94 5.04 18.07
CA ARG A 491 -0.16 4.07 18.06
C ARG A 491 -0.55 3.74 16.63
N PHE A 492 -0.50 2.47 16.28
CA PHE A 492 -0.75 1.99 14.93
C PHE A 492 -2.19 1.54 14.73
N HIS A 493 -2.72 1.79 13.54
CA HIS A 493 -4.07 1.43 13.13
C HIS A 493 -4.04 0.83 11.72
N HIS A 494 -4.93 -0.12 11.44
CA HIS A 494 -5.16 -0.67 10.10
C HIS A 494 -6.63 -0.49 9.73
N PHE A 495 -6.90 0.37 8.74
CA PHE A 495 -8.25 0.62 8.22
C PHE A 495 -8.46 -0.22 6.97
N ALA A 496 -9.42 -1.14 6.96
CA ALA A 496 -9.70 -1.98 5.80
C ALA A 496 -11.14 -2.52 5.79
N ALA A 497 -11.57 -3.04 4.64
CA ALA A 497 -12.85 -3.73 4.55
C ALA A 497 -12.83 -5.02 5.42
N PRO A 498 -13.98 -5.43 5.98
CA PRO A 498 -14.09 -6.66 6.78
C PRO A 498 -13.47 -7.87 6.07
N GLY A 499 -12.66 -8.64 6.80
CA GLY A 499 -11.96 -9.84 6.28
C GLY A 499 -10.61 -9.57 5.60
N LEU A 500 -10.19 -8.30 5.44
CA LEU A 500 -8.85 -7.96 4.92
C LEU A 500 -7.79 -7.76 6.02
N HIS A 501 -8.19 -7.80 7.29
CA HIS A 501 -7.32 -7.67 8.46
C HIS A 501 -6.38 -8.87 8.64
N ARG A 502 -5.29 -8.70 9.41
CA ARG A 502 -4.21 -9.70 9.56
C ARG A 502 -3.87 -10.05 11.01
N GLY A 503 -4.43 -9.36 11.99
CA GLY A 503 -4.17 -9.59 13.41
C GLY A 503 -2.75 -9.19 13.83
N LEU A 504 -2.19 -8.12 13.25
CA LEU A 504 -0.80 -7.71 13.56
C LEU A 504 -0.71 -7.19 15.00
N PRO A 505 0.12 -7.79 15.89
CA PRO A 505 0.18 -7.41 17.30
C PRO A 505 0.54 -5.94 17.50
N GLY A 506 -0.23 -5.23 18.34
CA GLY A 506 -0.02 -3.81 18.62
C GLY A 506 -0.70 -2.84 17.64
N VAL A 507 -1.39 -3.35 16.61
CA VAL A 507 -2.18 -2.54 15.67
C VAL A 507 -3.67 -2.60 16.04
N ALA A 508 -4.35 -1.45 16.05
CA ALA A 508 -5.79 -1.37 16.19
C ALA A 508 -6.47 -1.54 14.81
N GLU A 509 -7.27 -2.59 14.65
CA GLU A 509 -7.98 -2.87 13.40
C GLU A 509 -9.32 -2.12 13.36
N VAL A 510 -9.55 -1.37 12.28
CA VAL A 510 -10.77 -0.56 12.06
C VAL A 510 -11.44 -1.02 10.76
N ALA A 511 -12.60 -1.64 10.90
CA ALA A 511 -13.38 -2.10 9.76
C ALA A 511 -14.11 -0.92 9.08
N VAL A 512 -13.84 -0.69 7.79
CA VAL A 512 -14.47 0.36 6.99
C VAL A 512 -14.49 -0.02 5.51
N THR A 513 -15.61 0.24 4.83
CA THR A 513 -15.81 -0.04 3.40
C THR A 513 -16.41 1.20 2.74
N VAL A 514 -15.73 1.75 1.74
CA VAL A 514 -16.28 2.83 0.89
C VAL A 514 -17.28 2.23 -0.09
N THR A 515 -18.49 2.78 -0.16
CA THR A 515 -19.61 2.26 -0.96
C THR A 515 -20.24 3.36 -1.83
N ALA A 516 -21.19 3.01 -2.70
CA ALA A 516 -21.95 3.99 -3.49
C ALA A 516 -22.64 5.04 -2.61
N THR A 517 -23.28 4.58 -1.55
CA THR A 517 -24.02 5.41 -0.58
C THR A 517 -23.15 6.06 0.49
N ASP A 518 -21.88 5.67 0.60
CA ASP A 518 -20.94 6.21 1.56
C ASP A 518 -19.55 6.38 0.92
N ARG A 519 -19.33 7.58 0.35
CA ARG A 519 -18.07 8.01 -0.27
C ARG A 519 -17.10 8.65 0.72
N HIS A 520 -17.53 8.99 1.93
CA HIS A 520 -16.73 9.74 2.90
C HIS A 520 -16.33 8.93 4.13
N GLY A 521 -16.93 7.77 4.37
CA GLY A 521 -16.72 6.94 5.55
C GLY A 521 -15.27 6.59 5.88
N MET A 522 -14.37 6.50 4.88
CA MET A 522 -12.93 6.37 5.15
C MET A 522 -12.35 7.64 5.78
N ALA A 523 -12.58 8.81 5.17
CA ALA A 523 -12.09 10.09 5.68
C ALA A 523 -12.71 10.43 7.04
N GLU A 524 -14.02 10.17 7.21
CA GLU A 524 -14.73 10.34 8.48
C GLU A 524 -14.21 9.40 9.56
N SER A 525 -13.93 8.13 9.23
CA SER A 525 -13.35 7.17 10.17
C SER A 525 -11.92 7.53 10.58
N LEU A 526 -11.08 7.97 9.64
CA LEU A 526 -9.73 8.49 9.94
C LEU A 526 -9.78 9.72 10.88
N ALA A 527 -10.73 10.63 10.65
CA ALA A 527 -10.95 11.80 11.50
C ALA A 527 -11.47 11.42 12.89
N ALA A 528 -12.44 10.51 12.99
CA ALA A 528 -13.02 10.03 14.24
C ALA A 528 -11.99 9.32 15.14
N HIS A 529 -11.02 8.62 14.54
CA HIS A 529 -9.90 7.99 15.25
C HIS A 529 -8.72 8.96 15.52
N ALA A 530 -8.84 10.23 15.11
CA ALA A 530 -7.83 11.27 15.25
C ALA A 530 -6.46 10.85 14.67
N ILE A 531 -6.46 10.19 13.49
CA ILE A 531 -5.23 9.77 12.81
C ILE A 531 -4.41 11.00 12.41
N ASP A 532 -3.13 11.00 12.75
CA ASP A 532 -2.23 12.14 12.53
C ASP A 532 -1.40 11.94 11.25
N LEU A 533 -0.98 10.70 10.99
CA LEU A 533 -0.20 10.31 9.81
C LEU A 533 -0.82 9.08 9.13
N VAL A 534 -1.01 9.15 7.81
CA VAL A 534 -1.38 8.00 6.98
C VAL A 534 -0.17 7.56 6.17
N LEU A 535 0.22 6.29 6.33
CA LEU A 535 1.32 5.69 5.61
C LEU A 535 0.82 5.10 4.29
N VAL A 536 1.34 5.59 3.17
CA VAL A 536 1.05 5.10 1.80
C VAL A 536 2.37 4.73 1.11
N PRO A 537 3.03 3.63 1.55
CA PRO A 537 4.39 3.29 1.16
C PRO A 537 4.41 2.40 -0.10
N SER A 538 3.57 2.74 -1.08
CA SER A 538 3.41 1.97 -2.31
C SER A 538 4.73 1.89 -3.10
N VAL A 539 5.16 0.66 -3.40
CA VAL A 539 6.39 0.34 -4.16
C VAL A 539 6.14 0.25 -5.66
N TRP A 540 4.92 0.57 -6.08
CA TRP A 540 4.46 0.70 -7.47
C TRP A 540 3.87 2.10 -7.67
N PRO A 541 3.94 2.66 -8.90
CA PRO A 541 3.37 3.96 -9.18
C PRO A 541 1.85 3.87 -9.17
N GLU A 542 1.19 4.40 -8.14
CA GLU A 542 -0.26 4.48 -8.13
C GLU A 542 -0.73 5.46 -9.21
N THR A 543 -1.71 5.04 -10.01
CA THR A 543 -2.36 5.88 -11.03
C THR A 543 -3.16 6.99 -10.39
N PHE A 544 -3.94 6.66 -9.36
CA PHE A 544 -4.65 7.57 -8.47
C PHE A 544 -4.80 6.95 -7.08
N SER A 545 -4.67 7.76 -6.02
CA SER A 545 -4.81 7.29 -4.64
C SER A 545 -5.96 8.01 -3.92
N PHE A 546 -7.09 7.33 -3.79
CA PHE A 546 -8.19 7.77 -2.93
C PHE A 546 -7.73 7.94 -1.47
N VAL A 547 -6.97 6.98 -0.94
CA VAL A 547 -6.36 7.01 0.40
C VAL A 547 -5.59 8.30 0.68
N THR A 548 -4.84 8.80 -0.29
CA THR A 548 -4.12 10.08 -0.14
C THR A 548 -5.09 11.23 0.05
N HIS A 549 -6.17 11.28 -0.72
CA HIS A 549 -7.17 12.35 -0.62
C HIS A 549 -8.03 12.20 0.66
N GLU A 550 -8.43 10.98 1.03
CA GLU A 550 -9.17 10.66 2.26
C GLU A 550 -8.38 11.06 3.52
N ALA A 551 -7.07 10.80 3.54
CA ALA A 551 -6.17 11.25 4.61
C ALA A 551 -6.13 12.79 4.73
N LEU A 552 -6.04 13.50 3.60
CA LEU A 552 -6.01 14.96 3.58
C LEU A 552 -7.33 15.57 4.06
N ALA A 553 -8.47 15.00 3.62
CA ALA A 553 -9.82 15.36 4.06
C ALA A 553 -9.98 15.17 5.58
N ALA A 554 -9.51 14.05 6.12
CA ALA A 554 -9.49 13.75 7.55
C ALA A 554 -8.59 14.68 8.40
N GLY A 555 -7.78 15.53 7.77
CA GLY A 555 -6.78 16.33 8.47
C GLY A 555 -5.61 15.50 9.01
N ALA A 556 -5.21 14.46 8.28
CA ALA A 556 -3.93 13.76 8.46
C ALA A 556 -2.91 14.26 7.41
N ASP A 557 -1.62 14.04 7.66
CA ASP A 557 -0.57 14.17 6.65
C ASP A 557 -0.15 12.79 6.12
N VAL A 558 0.35 12.73 4.88
CA VAL A 558 0.66 11.48 4.20
C VAL A 558 2.17 11.22 4.13
N VAL A 559 2.60 10.04 4.54
CA VAL A 559 4.00 9.59 4.43
C VAL A 559 4.11 8.54 3.33
N ALA A 560 4.94 8.79 2.32
CA ALA A 560 5.00 8.00 1.10
C ALA A 560 6.42 7.75 0.60
N LEU A 561 6.56 6.81 -0.35
CA LEU A 561 7.80 6.59 -1.10
C LEU A 561 7.77 7.33 -2.43
N GLU A 562 8.91 7.78 -2.95
CA GLU A 562 9.02 8.42 -4.28
C GLU A 562 8.47 7.53 -5.41
N ALA A 563 8.60 6.21 -5.29
CA ALA A 563 8.09 5.22 -6.23
C ALA A 563 6.55 5.14 -6.33
N SER A 564 5.81 5.77 -5.40
CA SER A 564 4.35 5.65 -5.27
C SER A 564 3.53 6.43 -6.31
N GLY A 565 4.17 7.13 -7.26
CA GLY A 565 3.50 7.76 -8.39
C GLY A 565 2.60 8.94 -7.98
N ASN A 566 1.29 8.81 -8.18
CA ASN A 566 0.32 9.87 -7.86
C ASN A 566 0.37 10.31 -6.39
N VAL A 567 0.64 9.39 -5.47
CA VAL A 567 0.76 9.68 -4.04
C VAL A 567 1.90 10.68 -3.81
N ALA A 568 3.14 10.31 -4.17
CA ALA A 568 4.31 11.19 -4.06
C ALA A 568 4.10 12.54 -4.76
N ALA A 569 3.54 12.55 -5.97
CA ALA A 569 3.25 13.78 -6.70
C ALA A 569 2.23 14.68 -5.98
N THR A 570 1.21 14.10 -5.36
CA THR A 570 0.16 14.84 -4.63
C THR A 570 0.69 15.38 -3.30
N VAL A 571 1.42 14.58 -2.53
CA VAL A 571 2.06 15.00 -1.27
C VAL A 571 3.04 16.15 -1.51
N SER A 572 3.90 16.02 -2.54
CA SER A 572 4.87 17.05 -2.90
C SER A 572 4.22 18.35 -3.37
N ARG A 573 3.15 18.25 -4.17
CA ARG A 573 2.40 19.41 -4.68
C ARG A 573 1.65 20.18 -3.60
N LEU A 574 1.14 19.48 -2.59
CA LEU A 574 0.33 20.09 -1.52
C LEU A 574 1.14 20.44 -0.26
N GLY A 575 2.37 19.93 -0.10
CA GLY A 575 3.17 20.12 1.12
C GLY A 575 2.57 19.44 2.35
N ARG A 576 1.79 18.37 2.16
CA ARG A 576 0.97 17.71 3.20
C ARG A 576 1.53 16.36 3.63
N GLY A 577 2.75 16.37 4.13
CA GLY A 577 3.48 15.21 4.63
C GLY A 577 4.86 15.07 3.99
N HIS A 578 5.35 13.83 3.85
CA HIS A 578 6.74 13.54 3.45
C HIS A 578 6.82 12.48 2.35
N VAL A 579 7.80 12.63 1.46
CA VAL A 579 8.12 11.67 0.40
C VAL A 579 9.58 11.24 0.55
N PHE A 580 9.79 9.94 0.77
CA PHE A 580 11.11 9.36 0.99
C PHE A 580 11.61 8.60 -0.25
N ARG A 581 12.91 8.70 -0.54
CA ARG A 581 13.53 7.98 -1.66
C ARG A 581 13.66 6.49 -1.39
N SER A 582 13.93 6.12 -0.14
CA SER A 582 14.00 4.72 0.29
C SER A 582 13.10 4.44 1.49
N GLU A 583 12.72 3.17 1.58
CA GLU A 583 12.09 2.56 2.74
C GLU A 583 12.96 2.67 4.01
N SER A 584 14.29 2.80 3.90
CA SER A 584 15.17 2.98 5.06
C SER A 584 15.09 4.40 5.62
N ASP A 585 15.08 5.43 4.77
CA ASP A 585 14.91 6.83 5.20
C ASP A 585 13.54 7.04 5.85
N LEU A 586 12.51 6.37 5.32
CA LEU A 586 11.16 6.36 5.88
C LEU A 586 11.14 5.73 7.29
N LEU A 587 11.79 4.59 7.49
CA LEU A 587 11.90 3.98 8.82
C LEU A 587 12.65 4.89 9.79
N GLU A 588 13.76 5.51 9.34
CA GLU A 588 14.55 6.44 10.14
C GLU A 588 13.74 7.67 10.60
N PHE A 589 12.87 8.22 9.76
CA PHE A 589 11.97 9.33 10.13
C PHE A 589 11.08 9.02 11.34
N PHE A 590 10.68 7.75 11.51
CA PHE A 590 9.90 7.32 12.67
C PHE A 590 10.78 6.91 13.87
N THR A 591 11.88 6.17 13.66
CA THR A 591 12.74 5.70 14.75
C THR A 591 13.61 6.80 15.37
N SER A 592 13.91 7.87 14.63
CA SER A 592 14.54 9.10 15.13
C SER A 592 13.57 10.03 15.87
N PHE A 593 12.27 9.70 15.91
CA PHE A 593 11.18 10.54 16.41
C PHE A 593 10.94 11.85 15.65
N ALA A 594 11.55 12.06 14.48
CA ALA A 594 11.27 13.21 13.61
C ALA A 594 9.78 13.29 13.20
N ALA A 595 9.10 12.15 13.07
CA ALA A 595 7.65 12.08 12.87
C ALA A 595 6.83 12.74 14.01
N VAL A 596 7.30 12.68 15.26
CA VAL A 596 6.64 13.36 16.40
C VAL A 596 6.78 14.87 16.28
N GLU A 597 7.99 15.36 15.96
CA GLU A 597 8.23 16.80 15.77
C GLU A 597 7.45 17.36 14.57
N HIS A 598 7.33 16.59 13.49
CA HIS A 598 6.48 16.97 12.36
C HIS A 598 5.03 17.20 12.79
N VAL A 599 4.41 16.24 13.50
CA VAL A 599 3.01 16.39 13.92
C VAL A 599 2.86 17.52 14.97
N ARG A 600 3.80 17.68 15.90
CA ARG A 600 3.84 18.84 16.83
C ARG A 600 3.83 20.16 16.06
N ASP A 601 4.68 20.30 15.06
CA ASP A 601 4.76 21.52 14.24
C ASP A 601 3.47 21.77 13.44
N ARG A 602 2.87 20.72 12.87
CA ARG A 602 1.58 20.79 12.17
C ARG A 602 0.43 21.20 13.09
N LEU A 603 0.38 20.70 14.33
CA LEU A 603 -0.64 21.09 15.31
C LEU A 603 -0.53 22.57 15.69
N ARG A 604 0.69 23.11 15.87
CA ARG A 604 0.91 24.54 16.15
C ARG A 604 0.49 25.46 15.00
N LYS A 605 0.63 24.99 13.75
CA LYS A 605 0.28 25.75 12.53
C LYS A 605 -1.20 25.63 12.15
N GLY A 606 -1.92 24.68 12.75
CA GLY A 606 -3.24 24.26 12.27
C GLY A 606 -3.13 23.26 11.11
N ILE A 607 -4.04 22.29 11.08
CA ILE A 607 -4.08 21.25 10.05
C ILE A 607 -5.33 21.43 9.21
N PRO A 608 -5.21 21.78 7.91
CA PRO A 608 -6.36 21.88 7.04
C PRO A 608 -7.05 20.52 6.84
N ALA A 609 -8.37 20.54 6.93
CA ALA A 609 -9.26 19.40 6.78
C ALA A 609 -10.45 19.80 5.88
N GLY A 610 -11.25 18.84 5.48
CA GLY A 610 -12.43 19.11 4.68
C GLY A 610 -13.00 17.87 4.01
N THR A 611 -13.47 18.02 2.78
CA THR A 611 -14.25 16.99 2.07
C THR A 611 -13.62 16.62 0.73
N LEU A 612 -14.20 15.62 0.07
CA LEU A 612 -13.81 15.19 -1.27
C LEU A 612 -14.88 15.59 -2.29
N ASP A 613 -14.50 16.34 -3.31
CA ASP A 613 -15.33 16.55 -4.50
C ASP A 613 -15.01 15.46 -5.53
N HIS A 614 -15.94 14.52 -5.74
CA HIS A 614 -15.82 13.40 -6.68
C HIS A 614 -16.07 13.86 -8.13
N CYS A 615 -15.19 14.70 -8.68
CA CYS A 615 -15.44 15.45 -9.91
C CYS A 615 -15.09 14.76 -11.24
N GLY A 616 -14.46 13.57 -11.24
CA GLY A 616 -13.78 13.00 -12.41
C GLY A 616 -14.31 11.68 -12.97
N THR A 617 -15.34 11.77 -13.82
CA THR A 617 -15.90 10.66 -14.62
C THR A 617 -16.10 11.09 -16.08
N THR A 618 -16.32 10.16 -17.02
CA THR A 618 -16.63 10.55 -18.42
C THR A 618 -17.98 11.28 -18.52
N ALA A 619 -18.93 10.98 -17.61
CA ALA A 619 -20.18 11.72 -17.48
C ALA A 619 -19.95 13.22 -17.21
N ALA A 620 -18.94 13.57 -16.40
CA ALA A 620 -18.56 14.96 -16.14
C ALA A 620 -17.88 15.66 -17.35
N LEU A 621 -17.30 14.91 -18.29
CA LEU A 621 -16.81 15.48 -19.55
C LEU A 621 -17.94 15.77 -20.54
N VAL A 622 -18.98 14.94 -20.55
CA VAL A 622 -20.21 15.15 -21.34
C VAL A 622 -20.88 16.44 -20.88
N GLU A 623 -21.19 16.56 -19.57
CA GLU A 623 -21.72 17.79 -18.96
C GLU A 623 -20.95 19.06 -19.34
N ARG A 624 -19.62 19.03 -19.23
CA ARG A 624 -18.75 20.19 -19.54
C ARG A 624 -18.69 20.54 -21.03
N THR A 625 -18.92 19.55 -21.91
CA THR A 625 -18.96 19.79 -23.35
C THR A 625 -20.25 20.53 -23.71
N GLU A 626 -21.38 20.13 -23.11
CA GLU A 626 -22.67 20.81 -23.32
C GLU A 626 -22.75 22.18 -22.69
N ALA A 627 -22.17 22.40 -21.50
CA ALA A 627 -22.14 23.74 -20.89
C ALA A 627 -21.35 24.79 -21.71
N ARG A 628 -20.73 24.39 -22.83
CA ARG A 628 -19.97 25.23 -23.76
C ARG A 628 -20.61 25.35 -25.16
N THR A 629 -21.73 24.67 -25.42
CA THR A 629 -22.45 24.65 -26.71
C THR A 629 -23.83 25.26 -26.58
#